data_AF-A0AAD8VYL7-F1
#
_entry.id   AF-A0AAD8VYL7-F1
#
_cell.length_a   1.000
_cell.length_b   1.000
_cell.length_c   1.000
_cell.angle_alpha   90.00
_cell.angle_beta   90.00
_cell.angle_gamma   90.00
#
_symmetry.space_group_name_H-M   'P 1'
#
loop_
_entity.id
_entity.type
_entity.pdbx_description
1 polymer ?
#
loop_
_entity_poly.entity_id
_entity_poly.type
_entity_poly.pdbx_seq_one_letter_code
_entity_poly.pdbx_strand_id
1 'polypeptide(L)'
;MPASSRFAAALRDMKVWVMNIVPVDSPDTLPIIYERGLFGMYHDWCESFSTYPRSYDLVHADHLFSKLKYRCKLRLVVAEVDRILRPEGKMIVREDRETAEEIERIAKSLHWEVRMDVSKEGERLLCFEKTMWRPTQVEAQS
;
A
#
# COMPACT_ATOMS: atom_id res chain seq x y z
N MET A 1 -17.00 7.86 -9.97
CA MET A 1 -15.73 8.56 -10.20
C MET A 1 -14.61 7.72 -9.60
N PRO A 2 -13.62 7.22 -10.38
CA PRO A 2 -12.48 6.50 -9.79
C PRO A 2 -11.61 7.51 -9.02
N ALA A 3 -11.33 7.21 -7.75
CA ALA A 3 -10.95 8.17 -6.71
C ALA A 3 -9.47 8.08 -6.30
N SER A 4 -8.53 7.95 -7.23
CA SER A 4 -7.11 7.85 -6.87
C SER A 4 -6.49 9.19 -6.41
N SER A 5 -6.87 10.33 -6.99
CA SER A 5 -6.18 11.61 -6.69
C SER A 5 -6.71 12.40 -5.50
N ARG A 6 -7.81 11.97 -4.83
CA ARG A 6 -8.41 12.76 -3.74
C ARG A 6 -7.50 12.85 -2.53
N PHE A 7 -6.80 11.76 -2.20
CA PHE A 7 -5.84 11.71 -1.09
C PHE A 7 -4.66 12.65 -1.35
N ALA A 8 -4.09 12.60 -2.57
CA ALA A 8 -3.00 13.49 -2.98
C ALA A 8 -3.40 14.97 -2.94
N ALA A 9 -4.62 15.30 -3.38
CA ALA A 9 -5.13 16.68 -3.37
C ALA A 9 -5.22 17.26 -1.95
N ALA A 10 -5.55 16.45 -0.95
CA ALA A 10 -5.62 16.88 0.45
C ALA A 10 -4.23 17.17 1.05
N LEU A 11 -3.16 16.63 0.47
CA LEU A 11 -1.78 16.78 0.96
C LEU A 11 -0.99 17.88 0.24
N ARG A 12 -1.61 18.57 -0.74
CA ARG A 12 -0.92 19.54 -1.61
C ARG A 12 -0.21 20.66 -0.84
N ASP A 13 -0.81 21.13 0.25
CA ASP A 13 -0.28 22.25 1.03
C ASP A 13 0.69 21.80 2.14
N MET A 14 0.94 20.50 2.25
CA MET A 14 1.94 19.93 3.17
C MET A 14 3.29 19.77 2.45
N LYS A 15 4.40 19.79 3.20
CA LYS A 15 5.76 19.54 2.67
C LYS A 15 6.00 18.05 2.41
N VAL A 16 5.15 17.42 1.59
CA VAL A 16 5.23 16.00 1.23
C VAL A 16 5.15 15.85 -0.29
N TRP A 17 5.74 14.79 -0.82
CA TRP A 17 5.59 14.43 -2.23
C TRP A 17 4.68 13.20 -2.32
N VAL A 18 3.84 13.14 -3.36
CA VAL A 18 2.90 12.05 -3.57
C VAL A 18 3.08 11.50 -4.97
N MET A 19 3.37 10.21 -5.07
CA MET A 19 3.38 9.47 -6.33
C MET A 19 2.05 8.74 -6.49
N ASN A 20 1.27 9.11 -7.51
CA ASN A 20 0.00 8.44 -7.81
C ASN A 20 0.27 7.25 -8.74
N ILE A 21 -0.18 6.06 -8.35
CA ILE A 21 -0.01 4.85 -9.16
C ILE A 21 -1.35 4.47 -9.78
N VAL A 22 -1.36 4.34 -11.10
CA VAL A 22 -2.52 3.87 -11.87
C VAL A 22 -2.26 2.40 -12.26
N PRO A 23 -2.99 1.44 -11.69
CA PRO A 23 -2.89 0.04 -12.10
C PRO A 23 -3.17 -0.14 -13.59
N VAL A 24 -2.41 -0.98 -14.26
CA VAL A 24 -2.54 -1.24 -15.72
C VAL A 24 -3.90 -1.82 -16.12
N ASP A 25 -4.63 -2.40 -15.16
CA ASP A 25 -5.97 -2.98 -15.33
C ASP A 25 -7.11 -2.03 -14.93
N SER A 26 -6.78 -0.78 -14.61
CA SER A 26 -7.75 0.25 -14.22
C SER A 26 -7.99 1.26 -15.35
N PRO A 27 -9.13 1.98 -15.35
CA PRO A 27 -9.38 3.04 -16.32
C PRO A 27 -8.24 4.07 -16.35
N ASP A 28 -7.93 4.56 -17.54
CA ASP A 28 -6.89 5.55 -17.71
C ASP A 28 -7.26 6.87 -17.01
N THR A 29 -6.59 7.13 -15.89
CA THR A 29 -6.77 8.33 -15.06
C THR A 29 -5.51 9.17 -14.98
N LEU A 30 -4.41 8.76 -15.62
CA LEU A 30 -3.14 9.46 -15.56
C LEU A 30 -3.20 10.86 -16.20
N PRO A 31 -3.90 11.08 -17.34
CA PRO A 31 -4.08 12.43 -17.88
C PRO A 31 -4.73 13.39 -16.87
N ILE A 32 -5.76 12.94 -16.15
CA ILE A 32 -6.47 13.73 -15.14
C ILE A 32 -5.56 14.06 -13.94
N ILE A 33 -4.66 13.14 -13.56
CA ILE A 33 -3.65 13.37 -12.51
C ILE A 33 -2.70 14.50 -12.93
N TYR A 34 -2.22 14.47 -14.17
CA TYR A 34 -1.33 15.51 -14.70
C TYR A 34 -1.99 16.87 -14.88
N GLU A 35 -3.25 16.91 -15.33
CA GLU A 35 -4.04 18.15 -15.42
C GLU A 35 -4.17 18.86 -14.05
N ARG A 36 -4.07 18.10 -12.95
CA ARG A 36 -4.11 18.61 -11.58
C ARG A 36 -2.74 18.99 -11.02
N GLY A 37 -1.67 18.90 -11.83
CA GLY A 37 -0.30 19.20 -11.42
C GLY A 37 0.30 18.17 -10.46
N LEU A 38 -0.23 16.95 -10.44
CA LEU A 38 0.27 15.86 -9.61
C LEU A 38 1.14 14.90 -10.42
N PHE A 39 2.08 14.22 -9.77
CA PHE A 39 2.91 13.20 -10.40
C PHE A 39 2.25 11.82 -10.30
N GLY A 40 2.41 11.01 -11.33
CA GLY A 40 1.97 9.62 -11.30
C GLY A 40 2.57 8.78 -12.42
N MET A 41 2.33 7.48 -12.36
CA MET A 41 2.75 6.53 -13.40
C MET A 41 1.83 5.32 -13.45
N TYR A 42 1.84 4.61 -14.58
CA TYR A 42 1.26 3.28 -14.63
C TYR A 42 2.18 2.25 -13.99
N HIS A 43 1.60 1.26 -13.34
CA HIS A 43 2.35 0.14 -12.79
C HIS A 43 1.49 -1.12 -12.70
N ASP A 44 2.10 -2.27 -12.97
CA ASP A 44 1.51 -3.57 -12.66
C ASP A 44 2.04 -4.05 -11.31
N TRP A 45 1.18 -4.06 -10.29
CA TRP A 45 1.53 -4.49 -8.94
C TRP A 45 1.78 -6.00 -8.80
N CYS A 46 1.53 -6.78 -9.85
CA CYS A 46 2.00 -8.17 -9.91
C CYS A 46 3.48 -8.28 -10.31
N GLU A 47 4.10 -7.17 -10.75
CA GLU A 47 5.51 -7.04 -11.05
C GLU A 47 6.24 -6.24 -9.97
N SER A 48 7.58 -6.25 -10.00
CA SER A 48 8.38 -5.44 -9.08
C SER A 48 8.29 -3.94 -9.41
N PHE A 49 8.17 -3.11 -8.38
CA PHE A 49 8.13 -1.66 -8.53
C PHE A 49 9.54 -1.11 -8.81
N SER A 50 9.69 -0.33 -9.88
CA SER A 50 10.97 0.24 -10.32
C SER A 50 11.48 1.39 -9.43
N THR A 51 11.61 1.14 -8.13
CA THR A 51 12.11 2.08 -7.13
C THR A 51 13.08 1.41 -6.17
N TYR A 52 13.91 2.21 -5.52
CA TYR A 52 14.85 1.74 -4.52
C TYR A 52 14.09 1.27 -3.27
N PRO A 53 14.57 0.21 -2.58
CA PRO A 53 14.01 -0.17 -1.29
C PRO A 53 14.04 1.01 -0.32
N ARG A 54 13.06 1.09 0.58
CA ARG A 54 12.96 2.16 1.61
C ARG A 54 12.93 3.58 1.02
N SER A 55 12.12 3.79 -0.02
CA SER A 55 11.92 5.10 -0.65
C SER A 55 10.74 5.89 -0.07
N TYR A 56 9.71 5.19 0.40
CA TYR A 56 8.44 5.80 0.82
C TYR A 56 8.21 5.69 2.33
N ASP A 57 7.58 6.71 2.92
CA ASP A 57 7.16 6.73 4.33
C ASP A 57 5.70 6.27 4.52
N LEU A 58 4.87 6.39 3.48
CA LEU A 58 3.45 6.06 3.52
C LEU A 58 3.01 5.46 2.19
N VAL A 59 2.25 4.37 2.26
CA VAL A 59 1.50 3.81 1.13
C VAL A 59 0.02 3.81 1.48
N HIS A 60 -0.80 4.33 0.57
CA HIS A 60 -2.26 4.30 0.69
C HIS A 60 -2.85 3.50 -0.46
N ALA A 61 -3.64 2.48 -0.13
CA ALA A 61 -4.31 1.61 -1.10
C ALA A 61 -5.82 1.58 -0.83
N ASP A 62 -6.60 1.72 -1.89
CA ASP A 62 -8.06 1.74 -1.86
C ASP A 62 -8.61 0.75 -2.89
N HIS A 63 -9.18 -0.36 -2.42
CA HIS A 63 -9.73 -1.41 -3.28
C HIS A 63 -8.74 -1.88 -4.36
N LEU A 64 -7.46 -1.92 -4.02
CA LEU A 64 -6.37 -2.36 -4.89
C LEU A 64 -6.18 -3.86 -4.76
N PHE A 65 -6.10 -4.36 -3.53
CA PHE A 65 -5.79 -5.76 -3.26
C PHE A 65 -6.94 -6.68 -3.65
N SER A 66 -8.20 -6.30 -3.44
CA SER A 66 -9.36 -7.09 -3.88
C SER A 66 -9.35 -7.33 -5.40
N LYS A 67 -8.85 -6.36 -6.18
CA LYS A 67 -8.66 -6.53 -7.64
C LYS A 67 -7.46 -7.41 -7.96
N LEU A 68 -6.33 -7.17 -7.29
CA LEU A 68 -5.09 -7.92 -7.51
C LEU A 68 -5.18 -9.39 -7.09
N LYS A 69 -6.04 -9.73 -6.12
CA LYS A 69 -6.23 -11.09 -5.60
C LYS A 69 -6.57 -12.11 -6.69
N TYR A 70 -7.21 -11.66 -7.77
CA TYR A 70 -7.55 -12.51 -8.94
C TYR A 70 -6.43 -12.64 -9.97
N ARG A 71 -5.41 -11.77 -9.93
CA ARG A 71 -4.29 -11.75 -10.89
C ARG A 71 -3.00 -12.31 -10.31
N CYS A 72 -2.71 -12.03 -9.04
CA CYS A 72 -1.49 -12.47 -8.38
C CYS A 72 -1.68 -12.65 -6.86
N LYS A 73 -0.68 -13.26 -6.23
CA LYS A 73 -0.72 -13.55 -4.79
C LYS A 73 -0.52 -12.27 -3.98
N LEU A 74 -1.47 -11.93 -3.11
CA LEU A 74 -1.39 -10.74 -2.24
C LEU A 74 -0.10 -10.68 -1.42
N ARG A 75 0.43 -11.83 -1.00
CA ARG A 75 1.72 -11.93 -0.31
C ARG A 75 2.87 -11.28 -1.09
N LEU A 76 2.91 -11.41 -2.41
CA LEU A 76 3.96 -10.80 -3.24
C LEU A 76 3.80 -9.28 -3.29
N VAL A 77 2.56 -8.80 -3.44
CA VAL A 77 2.25 -7.36 -3.44
C VAL A 77 2.63 -6.73 -2.10
N VAL A 78 2.23 -7.34 -0.98
CA VAL A 78 2.57 -6.84 0.37
C VAL A 78 4.09 -6.91 0.62
N ALA A 79 4.78 -7.93 0.12
CA ALA A 79 6.24 -8.00 0.20
C ALA A 79 6.92 -6.88 -0.60
N GLU A 80 6.36 -6.51 -1.74
CA GLU A 80 6.84 -5.38 -2.52
C GLU A 80 6.61 -4.04 -1.81
N VAL A 81 5.43 -3.88 -1.19
CA VAL A 81 5.16 -2.74 -0.30
C VAL A 81 6.15 -2.70 0.87
N ASP A 82 6.47 -3.84 1.48
CA ASP A 82 7.50 -3.92 2.51
C ASP A 82 8.86 -3.47 1.99
N ARG A 83 9.27 -3.93 0.81
CA ARG A 83 10.55 -3.55 0.21
C ARG A 83 10.67 -2.03 0.04
N ILE A 84 9.63 -1.36 -0.47
CA ILE A 84 9.67 0.07 -0.79
C ILE A 84 9.43 0.99 0.42
N LEU A 85 8.75 0.51 1.47
CA LEU A 85 8.53 1.27 2.69
C LEU A 85 9.79 1.35 3.56
N ARG A 86 10.06 2.56 4.06
CA ARG A 86 11.05 2.79 5.12
C ARG A 86 10.59 2.10 6.41
N PRO A 87 11.53 1.75 7.31
CA PRO A 87 11.14 1.35 8.66
C PRO A 87 10.32 2.44 9.33
N GLU A 88 9.37 2.06 10.19
CA GLU A 88 8.35 2.93 10.80
C GLU A 88 7.36 3.56 9.79
N GLY A 89 7.55 3.26 8.50
CA GLY A 89 6.65 3.62 7.43
C GLY A 89 5.29 2.95 7.62
N LYS A 90 4.25 3.60 7.10
CA LYS A 90 2.86 3.20 7.31
C LYS A 90 2.21 2.72 6.02
N MET A 91 1.31 1.77 6.16
CA MET A 91 0.44 1.33 5.08
C MET A 91 -1.01 1.50 5.51
N ILE A 92 -1.76 2.32 4.80
CA ILE A 92 -3.19 2.52 5.01
C ILE A 92 -3.93 1.78 3.90
N VAL A 93 -4.81 0.87 4.27
CA VAL A 93 -5.54 0.00 3.33
C VAL A 93 -7.03 0.07 3.63
N ARG A 94 -7.83 0.32 2.60
CA ARG A 94 -9.29 0.13 2.63
C ARG A 94 -9.68 -0.98 1.67
N GLU A 95 -10.27 -2.05 2.19
CA GLU A 95 -10.70 -3.23 1.41
C GLU A 95 -11.96 -3.85 2.00
N ASP A 96 -12.56 -4.79 1.26
CA ASP A 96 -13.57 -5.69 1.81
C ASP A 96 -13.00 -6.54 2.96
N ARG A 97 -13.90 -7.08 3.77
CA ARG A 97 -13.51 -7.81 4.98
C ARG A 97 -12.58 -9.00 4.74
N GLU A 98 -12.85 -9.81 3.72
CA GLU A 98 -12.07 -11.03 3.44
C GLU A 98 -10.65 -10.68 3.01
N THR A 99 -10.54 -9.72 2.08
CA THR A 99 -9.24 -9.23 1.59
C THR A 99 -8.45 -8.55 2.71
N ALA A 100 -9.11 -7.74 3.55
CA ALA A 100 -8.48 -7.06 4.67
C ALA A 100 -7.93 -8.04 5.73
N GLU A 101 -8.68 -9.09 6.07
CA GLU A 101 -8.23 -10.15 6.99
C GLU A 101 -7.00 -10.90 6.44
N GLU A 102 -6.96 -11.16 5.13
CA GLU A 102 -5.81 -11.79 4.48
C GLU A 102 -4.56 -10.90 4.52
N ILE A 103 -4.70 -9.60 4.23
CA ILE A 103 -3.61 -8.62 4.29
C ILE A 103 -3.08 -8.49 5.73
N GLU A 104 -3.99 -8.41 6.71
CA GLU A 104 -3.63 -8.32 8.12
C GLU A 104 -2.78 -9.51 8.57
N ARG A 105 -3.15 -10.73 8.16
CA ARG A 105 -2.38 -11.94 8.45
C ARG A 105 -0.98 -11.89 7.82
N ILE A 106 -0.86 -11.42 6.57
CA ILE A 106 0.44 -11.28 5.90
C ILE A 106 1.29 -10.22 6.60
N ALA A 107 0.74 -9.04 6.89
CA ALA A 107 1.45 -7.95 7.57
C ALA A 107 1.95 -8.39 8.96
N LYS A 108 1.13 -9.10 9.74
CA LYS A 108 1.55 -9.67 11.04
C LYS A 108 2.69 -10.68 10.88
N SER A 109 2.69 -11.49 9.83
CA SER A 109 3.81 -12.42 9.54
C SER A 109 5.12 -11.73 9.19
N LEU A 110 5.05 -10.46 8.77
CA LEU A 110 6.22 -9.59 8.56
C LEU A 110 6.57 -8.77 9.82
N HIS A 111 5.96 -9.10 10.96
CA HIS A 111 6.10 -8.38 12.24
C HIS A 111 5.63 -6.93 12.20
N TRP A 112 4.70 -6.56 11.31
CA TRP A 112 4.12 -5.23 11.31
C TRP A 112 3.05 -5.09 12.40
N GLU A 113 2.93 -3.88 12.94
CA GLU A 113 1.94 -3.57 13.98
C GLU A 113 0.68 -2.95 13.37
N VAL A 114 -0.49 -3.38 13.84
CA VAL A 114 -1.77 -2.73 13.49
C VAL A 114 -1.96 -1.53 14.40
N ARG A 115 -1.93 -0.31 13.84
CA ARG A 115 -2.13 0.96 14.56
C ARG A 115 -3.57 1.43 14.56
N MET A 116 -4.35 1.03 13.56
CA MET A 116 -5.77 1.39 13.43
C MET A 116 -6.51 0.29 12.71
N ASP A 117 -7.73 0.01 13.17
CA ASP A 117 -8.68 -0.91 12.54
C ASP A 117 -10.08 -0.34 12.71
N VAL A 118 -10.66 0.11 11.61
CA VAL A 118 -12.02 0.66 11.57
C VAL A 118 -12.84 -0.14 10.58
N SER A 119 -13.90 -0.77 11.06
CA SER A 119 -14.84 -1.51 10.21
C SER A 119 -16.12 -0.70 10.01
N LYS A 120 -16.53 -0.47 8.77
CA LYS A 120 -17.77 0.25 8.43
C LYS A 120 -18.39 -0.29 7.15
N GLU A 121 -19.70 -0.53 7.16
CA GLU A 121 -20.50 -0.86 5.95
C GLU A 121 -19.96 -2.06 5.13
N GLY A 122 -19.31 -3.03 5.79
CA GLY A 122 -18.75 -4.22 5.14
C GLY A 122 -17.28 -4.09 4.67
N GLU A 123 -16.73 -2.89 4.78
CA GLU A 123 -15.32 -2.60 4.50
C GLU A 123 -14.51 -2.44 5.80
N ARG A 124 -13.20 -2.69 5.71
CA ARG A 124 -12.23 -2.44 6.78
C ARG A 124 -11.18 -1.45 6.30
N LEU A 125 -10.92 -0.44 7.14
CA LEU A 125 -9.82 0.50 7.01
C LEU A 125 -8.75 0.14 8.05
N LEU A 126 -7.61 -0.33 7.58
CA LEU A 126 -6.47 -0.75 8.39
C LEU A 126 -5.31 0.22 8.21
N CYS A 127 -4.63 0.56 9.31
CA CYS A 127 -3.33 1.21 9.27
C CYS A 127 -2.30 0.28 9.91
N PHE A 128 -1.31 -0.11 9.13
CA PHE A 128 -0.16 -0.86 9.59
C PHE A 128 1.05 0.05 9.75
N GLU A 129 1.92 -0.28 10.68
CA GLU A 129 3.22 0.34 10.85
C GLU A 129 4.31 -0.73 10.75
N LYS A 130 5.25 -0.51 9.84
CA LYS A 130 6.39 -1.39 9.64
C LYS A 130 7.34 -1.27 10.82
N THR A 131 7.65 -2.39 11.46
CA THR A 131 8.59 -2.42 12.58
C THR A 131 10.04 -2.53 12.10
N MET A 132 10.97 -2.18 12.97
CA MET A 132 12.40 -2.44 12.81
C MET A 132 12.76 -3.85 13.30
N TRP A 133 12.05 -4.86 12.80
CA TRP A 133 12.33 -6.24 13.18
C TRP A 133 13.67 -6.71 12.61
N ARG A 134 14.52 -7.27 13.47
CA ARG A 134 15.73 -8.02 13.10
C ARG A 134 15.73 -9.32 13.90
N PRO A 135 16.05 -10.48 13.29
CA PRO A 135 16.21 -11.70 14.05
C PRO A 135 17.30 -11.49 15.11
N THR A 136 16.97 -11.69 16.37
CA THR A 136 17.99 -11.82 17.41
C THR A 136 18.74 -13.13 17.19
N GLN A 137 20.05 -13.16 17.45
CA GLN A 137 20.94 -14.31 17.15
C GLN A 137 20.42 -15.69 17.66
N VAL A 138 19.53 -15.70 18.64
CA VAL A 138 18.91 -16.88 19.24
C VAL A 138 17.90 -17.57 18.30
N GLU A 139 17.19 -16.83 17.46
CA GLU A 139 16.15 -17.39 16.57
C GLU A 139 16.73 -17.97 15.27
N ALA A 140 17.98 -17.64 14.93
CA ALA A 140 18.65 -18.12 13.72
C ALA A 140 19.24 -19.54 13.87
N GLN A 141 19.15 -20.14 15.06
CA GLN A 141 19.72 -21.45 15.40
C GLN A 141 18.67 -22.52 15.73
N SER A 142 17.37 -22.22 15.57
CA SER A 142 16.25 -23.13 15.85
C SER A 142 15.61 -23.68 14.59
#